data_AF-A0A4Z2F288-F1
#
_entry.id   AF-A0A4Z2F288-F1
#
_cell.length_a   1.000
_cell.length_b   1.000
_cell.length_c   1.000
_cell.angle_alpha   90.00
_cell.angle_beta   90.00
_cell.angle_gamma   90.00
#
_symmetry.space_group_name_H-M   'P 1'
#
loop_
_entity.id
_entity.type
_entity.pdbx_description
1 polymer ?
#
loop_
_entity_poly.entity_id
_entity_poly.type
_entity_poly.pdbx_seq_one_letter_code
_entity_poly.pdbx_strand_id
1 'polypeptide(L)'
;MLYNYIILVKMERWPSLQEWIVISYIITLGLEKVRQILMSEPGKLKQKINVWLEDYWNITDLAAISVFLLGLLLRLQSEPSMGYGRVIYCVDIIFWYIRVLDIFGVNKYLGPYVMMIGKMMVDMLYFVVIMLVVLMSFGVARQAILHPDEKPTWRLARNIFYMPYWMIYGEVFADSIDLYAMEINRKYQLVYS
;
A
#
# COMPACT_ATOMS: atom_id res chain seq x y z
N MET A 1 -4.32 17.52 7.13
CA MET A 1 -5.42 17.86 8.07
C MET A 1 -6.78 17.92 7.37
N LEU A 2 -7.03 18.88 6.46
CA LEU A 2 -8.31 18.95 5.74
C LEU A 2 -8.63 17.66 4.96
N TYR A 3 -7.63 17.10 4.26
CA TYR A 3 -7.81 15.85 3.53
C TYR A 3 -8.18 14.66 4.44
N ASN A 4 -7.52 14.55 5.60
CA ASN A 4 -7.84 13.54 6.61
C ASN A 4 -9.29 13.65 7.09
N TYR A 5 -9.76 14.88 7.34
CA TYR A 5 -11.13 15.13 7.77
C TYR A 5 -12.14 14.65 6.71
N ILE A 6 -11.90 14.96 5.44
CA ILE A 6 -12.78 14.54 4.32
C ILE A 6 -12.86 13.02 4.19
N ILE A 7 -11.76 12.30 4.44
CA ILE A 7 -11.71 10.84 4.36
C ILE A 7 -12.41 10.17 5.54
N LEU A 8 -12.24 10.73 6.74
CA LEU A 8 -12.79 10.19 7.99
C LEU A 8 -14.30 10.44 8.13
N VAL A 9 -14.78 11.60 7.68
CA VAL A 9 -16.19 11.98 7.76
C VAL A 9 -16.98 11.37 6.60
N LYS A 10 -18.28 11.14 6.81
CA LYS A 10 -19.18 10.59 5.79
C LYS A 10 -19.15 11.48 4.54
N MET A 11 -18.77 10.90 3.41
CA MET A 11 -18.79 11.57 2.11
C MET A 11 -20.22 11.65 1.58
N GLU A 12 -20.70 12.88 1.36
CA GLU A 12 -21.96 13.13 0.67
C GLU A 12 -21.77 13.12 -0.85
N ARG A 13 -22.88 13.03 -1.59
CA ARG A 13 -22.89 12.96 -3.05
C ARG A 13 -22.29 14.20 -3.70
N TRP A 14 -22.45 15.36 -3.07
CA TRP A 14 -21.85 16.61 -3.52
C TRP A 14 -20.61 16.93 -2.69
N PRO A 15 -19.53 17.44 -3.32
CA PRO A 15 -18.32 17.78 -2.58
C PRO A 15 -18.61 18.91 -1.58
N SER A 16 -18.14 18.74 -0.35
CA SER A 16 -18.24 19.78 0.68
C SER A 16 -17.28 20.94 0.36
N LEU A 17 -17.46 22.09 1.01
CA LEU A 17 -16.55 23.23 0.83
C LEU A 17 -15.09 22.87 1.13
N GLN A 18 -14.85 22.03 2.14
CA GLN A 18 -13.52 21.57 2.50
C GLN A 18 -12.92 20.68 1.41
N GLU A 19 -13.73 19.85 0.77
CA GLU A 19 -13.30 19.01 -0.33
C GLU A 19 -12.94 19.85 -1.56
N TRP A 20 -13.71 20.89 -1.87
CA TRP A 20 -13.37 21.84 -2.93
C TRP A 20 -12.03 22.55 -2.68
N ILE A 21 -11.71 22.88 -1.42
CA ILE A 21 -10.41 23.46 -1.06
C ILE A 21 -9.29 22.46 -1.35
N VAL A 22 -9.46 21.18 -1.01
CA VAL A 22 -8.44 20.16 -1.28
C VAL A 22 -8.30 19.88 -2.78
N ILE A 23 -9.40 19.77 -3.51
CA ILE A 23 -9.38 19.59 -4.97
C ILE A 23 -8.64 20.75 -5.63
N SER A 24 -8.96 21.99 -5.26
CA SER A 24 -8.28 23.16 -5.83
C SER A 24 -6.78 23.18 -5.49
N TYR A 25 -6.39 22.80 -4.27
CA TYR A 25 -4.99 22.66 -3.87
C TYR A 25 -4.23 21.60 -4.70
N ILE A 26 -4.84 20.44 -4.95
CA ILE A 26 -4.18 19.37 -5.72
C ILE A 26 -4.10 19.73 -7.21
N ILE A 27 -5.12 20.40 -7.75
CA ILE A 27 -5.07 20.91 -9.13
C ILE A 27 -3.97 21.97 -9.29
N THR A 28 -3.85 22.92 -8.37
CA THR A 28 -2.76 23.93 -8.44
C THR A 28 -1.38 23.29 -8.30
N LEU A 29 -1.25 22.27 -7.46
CA LEU A 29 -0.01 21.48 -7.35
C LEU A 29 0.31 20.72 -8.65
N GLY A 30 -0.70 20.16 -9.32
CA GLY A 30 -0.55 19.56 -10.65
C GLY A 30 -0.09 20.55 -11.70
N LEU A 31 -0.66 21.76 -11.73
CA LEU A 31 -0.22 22.83 -12.62
C LEU A 31 1.23 23.24 -12.35
N GLU A 32 1.65 23.29 -11.08
CA GLU A 32 3.03 23.58 -10.70
C GLU A 32 4.00 22.50 -11.21
N LYS A 33 3.62 21.23 -11.18
CA LYS A 33 4.42 20.14 -11.77
C LYS A 33 4.50 20.25 -13.30
N VAL A 34 3.41 20.60 -13.97
CA VAL A 34 3.43 20.89 -15.42
C VAL A 34 4.37 22.06 -15.72
N ARG A 35 4.33 23.14 -14.93
CA ARG A 35 5.25 24.27 -15.05
C ARG A 35 6.71 23.83 -14.87
N GLN A 36 7.00 22.99 -13.88
CA GLN A 36 8.34 22.45 -13.63
C GLN A 36 8.87 21.64 -14.83
N ILE A 37 8.04 20.79 -15.43
CA ILE A 37 8.39 20.02 -16.63
C ILE A 37 8.69 20.97 -17.80
N LEU A 38 7.88 22.01 -18.00
CA LEU A 38 8.06 22.97 -19.09
C LEU A 38 9.33 23.83 -18.93
N MET A 39 9.75 24.15 -17.71
CA MET A 39 10.94 24.96 -17.42
C MET A 39 12.26 24.18 -17.48
N SER A 40 12.21 22.84 -17.55
CA SER A 40 13.43 22.01 -17.59
C SER A 40 14.30 22.28 -18.83
N GLU A 41 15.62 22.12 -18.67
CA GLU A 41 16.69 22.55 -19.57
C GLU A 41 16.66 22.02 -21.03
N PRO A 42 16.18 20.78 -21.34
CA PRO A 42 16.25 20.24 -22.71
C PRO A 42 15.24 20.88 -23.69
N GLY A 43 15.63 21.37 -24.86
CA GLY A 43 14.67 21.98 -25.82
C GLY A 43 13.52 21.07 -26.33
N LYS A 44 13.67 19.74 -26.29
CA LYS A 44 12.65 18.77 -26.77
C LYS A 44 11.79 18.23 -25.61
N LEU A 45 10.47 18.32 -25.73
CA LEU A 45 9.50 17.88 -24.70
C LEU A 45 9.70 16.43 -24.21
N LYS A 46 10.04 15.49 -25.11
CA LYS A 46 10.29 14.10 -24.71
C LYS A 46 11.51 13.95 -23.80
N GLN A 47 12.56 14.73 -24.04
CA GLN A 47 13.77 14.72 -23.20
C GLN A 47 13.51 15.40 -21.85
N LYS A 48 12.70 16.47 -21.83
CA LYS A 48 12.25 17.12 -20.59
C LYS A 48 11.56 16.14 -19.64
N ILE A 49 10.61 15.36 -20.17
CA ILE A 49 9.85 14.39 -19.39
C ILE A 49 10.76 13.28 -18.87
N ASN A 50 11.65 12.75 -19.71
CA ASN A 50 12.57 11.68 -19.29
C ASN A 50 13.48 12.12 -18.15
N VAL A 51 14.09 13.32 -18.24
CA VAL A 51 14.95 13.86 -17.18
C VAL A 51 14.15 14.10 -15.89
N TRP A 52 12.92 14.62 -16.01
CA TRP A 52 12.07 14.86 -14.84
C TRP A 52 11.67 13.57 -14.12
N LEU A 53 11.48 12.47 -14.87
CA LEU A 53 11.15 11.15 -14.34
C LEU A 53 12.34 10.41 -13.70
N GLU A 54 13.58 10.92 -13.78
CA GLU A 54 14.72 10.30 -13.09
C GLU A 54 14.65 10.50 -11.57
N ASP A 55 13.96 11.54 -11.11
CA ASP A 55 13.75 11.80 -9.69
C ASP A 55 12.57 10.98 -9.15
N TYR A 56 12.86 10.11 -8.18
CA TYR A 56 11.87 9.28 -7.51
C TYR A 56 10.73 10.09 -6.91
N TRP A 57 11.01 11.28 -6.37
CA TRP A 57 9.98 12.12 -5.74
C TRP A 57 8.99 12.66 -6.78
N ASN A 58 9.48 13.03 -7.96
CA ASN A 58 8.64 13.47 -9.07
C ASN A 58 7.72 12.36 -9.57
N ILE A 59 8.22 11.13 -9.69
CA ILE A 59 7.39 9.96 -10.02
C ILE A 59 6.28 9.77 -8.98
N THR A 60 6.62 9.82 -7.68
CA THR A 60 5.62 9.66 -6.61
C THR A 60 4.56 10.75 -6.62
N ASP A 61 4.94 12.00 -6.92
CA ASP A 61 3.99 13.11 -7.03
C ASP A 61 3.05 12.95 -8.24
N LEU A 62 3.58 12.52 -9.39
CA LEU A 62 2.76 12.25 -10.57
C LEU A 62 1.76 11.14 -10.28
N ALA A 63 2.21 10.07 -9.62
CA ALA A 63 1.35 8.98 -9.19
C ALA A 63 0.24 9.48 -8.26
N ALA A 64 0.59 10.23 -7.21
CA ALA A 64 -0.38 10.81 -6.27
C ALA A 64 -1.45 11.65 -6.96
N ILE A 65 -1.04 12.59 -7.83
CA ILE A 65 -1.98 13.46 -8.54
C ILE A 65 -2.86 12.66 -9.50
N SER A 66 -2.30 11.67 -10.20
CA SER A 66 -3.06 10.82 -11.12
C SER A 66 -4.10 9.95 -10.40
N VAL A 67 -3.74 9.37 -9.25
CA VAL A 67 -4.64 8.55 -8.42
C VAL A 67 -5.74 9.41 -7.81
N PHE A 68 -5.40 10.62 -7.33
CA PHE A 68 -6.39 11.58 -6.86
C PHE A 68 -7.41 11.97 -7.94
N LEU A 69 -6.93 12.32 -9.15
CA LEU A 69 -7.80 12.69 -10.26
C LEU A 69 -8.70 11.51 -10.67
N LEU A 70 -8.17 10.29 -10.70
CA LEU A 70 -8.96 9.10 -10.99
C LEU A 70 -10.03 8.85 -9.91
N GLY A 71 -9.69 9.05 -8.63
CA GLY A 71 -10.65 9.00 -7.53
C GLY A 71 -11.74 10.06 -7.64
N LEU A 72 -11.37 11.28 -8.05
CA LEU A 72 -12.30 12.40 -8.24
C LEU A 72 -13.28 12.13 -9.39
N LEU A 73 -12.79 11.59 -10.51
CA LEU A 73 -13.62 11.22 -11.66
C LEU A 73 -14.63 10.12 -11.30
N LEU A 74 -14.19 9.09 -10.58
CA LEU A 74 -15.07 8.01 -10.12
C LEU A 74 -16.09 8.48 -9.09
N ARG A 75 -15.74 9.49 -8.28
CA ARG A 75 -16.65 10.10 -7.32
C ARG A 75 -17.77 10.91 -7.97
N LEU A 76 -17.50 11.55 -9.12
CA LEU A 76 -18.50 12.33 -9.86
C LEU A 76 -19.53 11.44 -10.58
N GLN A 77 -19.28 10.14 -10.68
CA GLN A 77 -20.21 9.16 -11.27
C GLN A 77 -21.27 8.68 -10.26
N SER A 78 -22.40 8.18 -10.76
CA SER A 78 -23.46 7.58 -9.93
C SER A 78 -23.00 6.28 -9.24
N GLU A 79 -23.70 5.90 -8.16
CA GLU A 79 -23.55 4.59 -7.52
C GLU A 79 -23.58 3.46 -8.56
N PRO A 80 -22.67 2.46 -8.53
CA PRO A 80 -21.75 2.06 -7.43
C PRO A 80 -20.32 2.65 -7.50
N SER A 81 -19.99 3.45 -8.52
CA SER A 81 -18.63 3.98 -8.72
C SER A 81 -18.14 4.89 -7.58
N MET A 82 -19.07 5.53 -6.86
CA MET A 82 -18.77 6.40 -5.72
C MET A 82 -18.07 5.65 -4.58
N GLY A 83 -18.44 4.39 -4.33
CA GLY A 83 -17.78 3.55 -3.33
C GLY A 83 -16.30 3.29 -3.67
N TYR A 84 -16.00 3.02 -4.94
CA TYR A 84 -14.63 2.85 -5.42
C TYR A 84 -13.83 4.15 -5.33
N GLY A 85 -14.43 5.29 -5.68
CA GLY A 85 -13.79 6.61 -5.55
C GLY A 85 -13.38 6.92 -4.10
N ARG A 86 -14.23 6.58 -3.12
CA ARG A 86 -13.88 6.71 -1.70
C ARG A 86 -12.69 5.83 -1.30
N VAL A 87 -12.65 4.57 -1.72
CA VAL A 87 -11.53 3.67 -1.43
C VAL A 87 -10.23 4.22 -2.03
N ILE A 88 -10.30 4.77 -3.24
CA ILE A 88 -9.15 5.39 -3.88
C ILE A 88 -8.65 6.60 -3.07
N TYR A 89 -9.53 7.47 -2.58
CA TYR A 89 -9.14 8.58 -1.70
C TYR A 89 -8.49 8.09 -0.39
N CYS A 90 -9.00 7.00 0.20
CA CYS A 90 -8.42 6.42 1.41
C CYS A 90 -7.00 5.89 1.17
N VAL A 91 -6.69 5.38 -0.02
CA VAL A 91 -5.34 4.92 -0.37
C VAL A 91 -4.46 6.10 -0.78
N ASP A 92 -5.02 7.09 -1.46
CA ASP A 92 -4.30 8.26 -1.98
C ASP A 92 -3.64 9.10 -0.88
N ILE A 93 -4.25 9.18 0.32
CA ILE A 93 -3.64 9.85 1.48
C ILE A 93 -2.25 9.34 1.85
N ILE A 94 -1.95 8.06 1.56
CA ILE A 94 -0.64 7.47 1.81
C ILE A 94 0.43 8.17 0.97
N PHE A 95 0.14 8.48 -0.29
CA PHE A 95 1.08 9.21 -1.15
C PHE A 95 1.33 10.63 -0.64
N TRP A 96 0.29 11.33 -0.18
CA TRP A 96 0.45 12.66 0.41
C TRP A 96 1.29 12.63 1.69
N TYR A 97 1.21 11.57 2.49
CA TYR A 97 2.10 11.37 3.64
C TYR A 97 3.55 11.08 3.23
N ILE A 98 3.77 10.29 2.18
CA ILE A 98 5.11 10.08 1.62
C ILE A 98 5.71 11.42 1.16
N ARG A 99 4.92 12.29 0.53
CA ARG A 99 5.37 13.64 0.14
C ARG A 99 5.79 14.52 1.33
N VAL A 100 5.23 14.31 2.52
CA VAL A 100 5.70 15.02 3.72
C VAL A 100 7.14 14.64 4.07
N LEU A 101 7.58 13.41 3.75
CA LEU A 101 8.98 12.98 3.93
C LEU A 101 9.93 13.73 3.00
N ASP A 102 9.52 14.05 1.77
CA ASP A 102 10.29 14.88 0.82
C ASP A 102 10.60 16.27 1.44
N ILE A 103 9.58 16.89 2.04
CA ILE A 103 9.70 18.19 2.71
C ILE A 103 10.65 18.09 3.92
N PHE A 104 10.55 17.01 4.71
CA PHE A 104 11.49 16.76 5.81
C PHE A 104 12.91 16.42 5.33
N GLY A 105 13.04 15.92 4.10
CA GLY A 105 14.30 15.65 3.42
C GLY A 105 15.22 16.87 3.32
N VAL A 106 14.65 18.07 3.24
CA VAL A 106 15.39 19.34 3.13
C VAL A 106 15.95 19.82 4.48
N ASN A 107 15.44 19.30 5.61
CA ASN A 107 15.92 19.69 6.93
C ASN A 107 17.32 19.09 7.20
N LYS A 108 18.25 19.91 7.71
CA LYS A 108 19.62 19.51 8.06
C LYS A 108 19.69 18.28 8.98
N TYR A 109 18.72 18.12 9.87
CA TYR A 109 18.69 17.00 10.82
C TYR A 109 17.93 15.79 10.28
N LEU A 110 16.76 15.98 9.65
CA LEU A 110 15.90 14.88 9.20
C LEU A 110 16.30 14.33 7.82
N GLY A 111 16.89 15.16 6.96
CA GLY A 111 17.31 14.80 5.61
C GLY A 111 18.22 13.57 5.53
N PRO A 112 19.30 13.51 6.33
CA PRO A 112 20.15 12.32 6.38
C PRO A 112 19.37 11.05 6.73
N TYR A 113 18.40 11.10 7.65
CA TYR A 113 17.60 9.93 8.03
C TYR A 113 16.71 9.44 6.90
N VAL A 114 16.01 10.35 6.20
CA VAL A 114 15.17 9.99 5.04
C VAL A 114 16.02 9.34 3.94
N MET A 115 17.19 9.92 3.64
CA MET A 115 18.12 9.37 2.66
C MET A 115 18.70 8.02 3.08
N MET A 116 18.98 7.82 4.37
CA MET A 116 19.46 6.53 4.90
C MET A 116 18.39 5.45 4.74
N ILE A 117 17.13 5.73 5.12
CA ILE A 117 16.01 4.79 4.95
C ILE A 117 15.89 4.39 3.48
N GLY A 118 15.88 5.36 2.55
CA GLY A 118 15.76 5.08 1.12
C GLY A 118 16.86 4.15 0.58
N LYS A 119 18.12 4.36 1.01
CA LYS A 119 19.24 3.51 0.60
C LYS A 119 19.16 2.10 1.20
N MET A 120 18.82 2.00 2.47
CA MET A 120 18.70 0.70 3.16
C MET A 120 17.55 -0.16 2.62
N MET A 121 16.47 0.47 2.13
CA MET A 121 15.34 -0.26 1.54
C MET A 121 15.73 -1.10 0.31
N VAL A 122 16.73 -0.67 -0.46
CA VAL A 122 17.21 -1.43 -1.63
C VAL A 122 17.85 -2.74 -1.20
N ASP A 123 18.69 -2.70 -0.15
CA ASP A 123 19.33 -3.91 0.39
C ASP A 123 18.32 -4.84 1.05
N MET A 124 17.31 -4.27 1.74
CA MET A 124 16.23 -5.05 2.35
C MET A 124 15.38 -5.80 1.32
N LEU A 125 15.29 -5.33 0.08
CA LEU A 125 14.50 -5.99 -0.97
C LEU A 125 15.02 -7.41 -1.25
N TYR A 126 16.33 -7.62 -1.26
CA TYR A 126 16.92 -8.97 -1.42
C TYR A 126 16.52 -9.90 -0.26
N PHE A 127 16.55 -9.38 0.97
CA PHE A 127 16.13 -10.13 2.14
C PHE A 127 14.64 -10.50 2.09
N VAL A 128 13.78 -9.55 1.71
CA VAL A 128 12.34 -9.78 1.56
C VAL A 128 12.05 -10.88 0.53
N VAL A 129 12.79 -10.95 -0.57
CA VAL A 129 12.64 -12.02 -1.57
C VAL A 129 12.96 -13.39 -0.97
N ILE A 130 14.07 -13.52 -0.23
CA ILE A 130 14.43 -14.79 0.44
C ILE A 130 13.36 -15.16 1.48
N MET A 131 12.90 -14.17 2.26
CA MET A 131 11.84 -14.36 3.26
C MET A 131 10.54 -14.85 2.63
N LEU A 132 10.16 -14.32 1.46
CA LEU A 132 8.97 -14.78 0.73
C LEU A 132 9.09 -16.24 0.28
N VAL A 133 10.27 -16.70 -0.14
CA VAL A 133 10.50 -18.11 -0.51
C VAL A 133 10.32 -19.02 0.70
N VAL A 134 10.93 -18.67 1.84
CA VAL A 134 10.80 -19.45 3.08
C VAL A 134 9.35 -19.48 3.56
N LEU A 135 8.71 -18.31 3.61
CA LEU A 135 7.32 -18.15 4.03
C LEU A 135 6.37 -18.98 3.14
N MET A 136 6.55 -18.92 1.82
CA MET A 136 5.72 -19.69 0.87
C MET A 136 5.90 -21.20 1.06
N SER A 137 7.14 -21.68 1.23
CA SER A 137 7.42 -23.11 1.44
C SER A 137 6.70 -23.65 2.70
N PHE A 138 6.79 -22.93 3.81
CA PHE A 138 6.11 -23.27 5.06
C PHE A 138 4.58 -23.15 4.94
N GLY A 139 4.08 -22.05 4.35
CA GLY A 139 2.65 -21.82 4.18
C GLY A 139 1.96 -22.88 3.33
N VAL A 140 2.58 -23.33 2.24
CA VAL A 140 2.06 -24.39 1.38
C VAL A 140 2.03 -25.73 2.13
N ALA A 141 3.13 -26.10 2.79
CA ALA A 141 3.20 -27.34 3.57
C ALA A 141 2.12 -27.37 4.65
N ARG A 142 1.98 -26.27 5.40
CA ARG A 142 0.95 -26.13 6.44
C ARG A 142 -0.47 -26.25 5.89
N GLN A 143 -0.79 -25.53 4.82
CA GLN A 143 -2.15 -25.54 4.25
C GLN A 143 -2.50 -26.93 3.70
N ALA A 144 -1.57 -27.61 3.05
CA ALA A 144 -1.76 -28.95 2.51
C ALA A 144 -1.98 -30.01 3.59
N ILE A 145 -1.30 -29.90 4.74
CA ILE A 145 -1.46 -30.85 5.86
C ILE A 145 -2.77 -30.62 6.61
N LEU A 146 -3.11 -29.35 6.90
CA LEU A 146 -4.29 -29.04 7.72
C LEU A 146 -5.61 -29.17 6.94
N HIS A 147 -5.61 -28.91 5.63
CA HIS A 147 -6.82 -28.87 4.82
C HIS A 147 -6.64 -29.68 3.51
N PRO A 148 -6.65 -31.03 3.59
CA PRO A 148 -6.37 -31.89 2.43
C PRO A 148 -7.41 -31.80 1.30
N ASP A 149 -8.67 -31.47 1.60
CA ASP A 149 -9.80 -31.51 0.65
C ASP A 149 -10.35 -30.12 0.26
N GLU A 150 -9.51 -29.07 0.27
CA GLU A 150 -9.95 -27.73 -0.11
C GLU A 150 -10.08 -27.53 -1.64
N LYS A 151 -11.19 -26.93 -2.06
CA LYS A 151 -11.43 -26.57 -3.48
C LYS A 151 -10.53 -25.40 -3.92
N PRO A 152 -10.10 -25.37 -5.19
CA PRO A 152 -9.27 -24.29 -5.71
C PRO A 152 -10.03 -22.97 -5.65
N THR A 153 -9.60 -22.07 -4.76
CA THR A 153 -10.19 -20.73 -4.57
C THR A 153 -9.10 -19.70 -4.29
N TRP A 154 -9.36 -18.44 -4.65
CA TRP A 154 -8.45 -17.31 -4.35
C TRP A 154 -8.19 -17.09 -2.85
N ARG A 155 -9.03 -17.68 -1.99
CA ARG A 155 -8.84 -17.68 -0.54
C ARG A 155 -7.66 -18.57 -0.12
N LEU A 156 -7.39 -19.65 -0.86
CA LEU A 156 -6.26 -20.55 -0.61
C LEU A 156 -4.94 -19.80 -0.68
N ALA A 157 -4.74 -19.00 -1.74
CA ALA A 157 -3.55 -18.16 -1.88
C ALA A 157 -3.38 -17.20 -0.70
N ARG A 158 -4.47 -16.56 -0.24
CA ARG A 158 -4.43 -15.68 0.94
C ARG A 158 -4.04 -16.45 2.21
N ASN A 159 -4.63 -17.62 2.43
CA ASN A 159 -4.41 -18.43 3.63
C ASN A 159 -2.96 -18.93 3.75
N ILE A 160 -2.33 -19.28 2.61
CA ILE A 160 -0.92 -19.68 2.53
C ILE A 160 -0.01 -18.59 3.09
N PHE A 161 -0.26 -17.31 2.77
CA PHE A 161 0.58 -16.22 3.22
C PHE A 161 0.20 -15.66 4.60
N TYR A 162 -1.10 -15.64 4.93
CA TYR A 162 -1.60 -14.88 6.08
C TYR A 162 -0.98 -15.32 7.41
N MET A 163 -1.11 -16.59 7.80
CA MET A 163 -0.63 -17.04 9.11
C MET A 163 0.91 -17.02 9.21
N PRO A 164 1.67 -17.56 8.24
CA PRO A 164 3.12 -17.47 8.26
C PRO A 164 3.68 -16.05 8.30
N TYR A 165 2.99 -15.09 7.66
CA TYR A 165 3.39 -13.69 7.71
C TYR A 165 3.28 -13.11 9.12
N TRP A 166 2.16 -13.33 9.81
CA TRP A 166 1.95 -12.83 11.18
C TRP A 166 2.92 -13.47 12.19
N MET A 167 3.33 -14.72 11.97
CA MET A 167 4.33 -15.39 12.80
C MET A 167 5.70 -14.69 12.80
N ILE A 168 6.07 -14.02 11.69
CA ILE A 168 7.32 -13.22 11.62
C ILE A 168 7.25 -12.03 12.59
N TYR A 169 6.05 -11.50 12.83
CA TYR A 169 5.82 -10.38 13.77
C TYR A 169 5.53 -10.83 15.21
N GLY A 170 5.65 -12.13 15.51
CA GLY A 170 5.51 -12.67 16.87
C GLY A 170 4.14 -13.25 17.22
N GLU A 171 3.17 -13.22 16.29
CA GLU A 171 1.87 -13.87 16.47
C GLU A 171 2.00 -15.37 16.16
N VAL A 172 2.19 -16.21 17.19
CA VAL A 172 2.48 -17.65 17.04
C VAL A 172 1.22 -18.51 16.86
N PHE A 173 0.01 -17.96 17.07
CA PHE A 173 -1.27 -18.68 17.02
C PHE A 173 -1.27 -19.97 17.88
N ALA A 174 -0.72 -19.90 19.10
CA ALA A 174 -0.50 -21.05 19.99
C ALA A 174 -1.77 -21.90 20.21
N ASP A 175 -2.92 -21.25 20.45
CA ASP A 175 -4.20 -21.94 20.67
C ASP A 175 -4.58 -22.89 19.52
N SER A 176 -4.27 -22.48 18.29
CA SER A 176 -4.57 -23.32 17.12
C SER A 176 -3.66 -24.55 17.08
N ILE A 177 -2.37 -24.39 17.39
CA ILE A 177 -1.38 -25.46 17.37
C ILE A 177 -1.68 -26.49 18.47
N ASP A 178 -1.96 -26.01 19.67
CA ASP A 178 -2.25 -26.86 20.83
C ASP A 178 -3.56 -27.63 20.66
N LEU A 179 -4.58 -27.03 20.04
CA LEU A 179 -5.83 -27.72 19.70
C LEU A 179 -5.58 -28.91 18.77
N TYR A 180 -4.78 -28.73 17.71
CA TYR A 180 -4.43 -29.84 16.81
C TYR A 180 -3.60 -30.91 17.51
N ALA A 181 -2.65 -30.53 18.37
CA ALA A 181 -1.88 -31.50 19.16
C ALA A 181 -2.79 -32.32 20.10
N MET A 182 -3.76 -31.68 20.75
CA MET A 182 -4.75 -32.34 21.59
C MET A 182 -5.70 -33.25 20.80
N GLU A 183 -6.19 -32.82 19.63
CA GLU A 183 -7.06 -33.64 18.78
C GLU A 183 -6.34 -34.87 18.23
N ILE A 184 -5.10 -34.71 17.80
CA ILE A 184 -4.25 -35.81 17.33
C ILE A 184 -4.04 -36.81 18.47
N ASN A 185 -3.68 -36.34 19.67
CA ASN A 185 -3.49 -37.20 20.84
C ASN A 185 -4.79 -37.93 21.24
N ARG A 186 -5.93 -37.24 21.24
CA ARG A 186 -7.25 -37.83 21.49
C ARG A 186 -7.59 -38.92 20.46
N LYS A 187 -7.34 -38.69 19.17
CA LYS A 187 -7.55 -39.71 18.12
C LYS A 187 -6.66 -40.92 18.32
N TYR A 188 -5.39 -40.72 18.67
CA TYR A 188 -4.49 -41.84 18.97
C TYR A 188 -4.97 -42.66 20.18
N GLN A 189 -5.42 -42.01 21.26
CA GLN A 189 -5.94 -42.73 22.43
C GLN A 189 -7.18 -43.58 22.10
N LEU A 190 -8.08 -43.11 21.23
CA LEU A 190 -9.27 -43.85 20.82
C LEU A 190 -9.00 -45.04 19.89
N VAL A 191 -7.86 -45.07 19.19
CA VAL A 191 -7.47 -46.15 18.28
C VAL A 191 -6.73 -47.28 19.01
N TYR A 192 -6.08 -46.97 20.14
CA TYR A 192 -5.29 -47.93 20.94
C TYR A 192 -5.95 -48.34 22.26
N SER A 193 -7.25 -48.04 22.44
CA SER A 193 -8.11 -48.49 23.55
C SER A 193 -9.13 -49.52 23.08
#